data_AF-A0A328Q8L7-F1
#
_entry.id   AF-A0A328Q8L7-F1
#
_cell.length_a   1.000
_cell.length_b   1.000
_cell.length_c   1.000
_cell.angle_alpha   90.00
_cell.angle_beta   90.00
_cell.angle_gamma   90.00
#
_symmetry.space_group_name_H-M   'P 1'
#
loop_
_entity.id
_entity.type
_entity.pdbx_description
1 polymer ?
#
loop_
_entity_poly.entity_id
_entity_poly.type
_entity_poly.pdbx_seq_one_letter_code
_entity_poly.pdbx_strand_id
1 'polypeptide(L)'
;GYVEDIKAICPNTNIPIKAKETGAGIGMEDAKILEKIGVDAIDIQGVGGTSWAAVETYRAENPDLGNLFWDWGITTAVSTVEVLESTKIPV
;
A
#
# COMPACT_ATOMS: atom_id res chain seq x y z
N GLY A 1 -1.09 -11.46 -12.34
CA GLY A 1 -1.60 -10.26 -11.64
C GLY A 1 -0.42 -9.45 -11.17
N TYR A 2 -0.64 -8.37 -10.41
CA TYR A 2 0.46 -7.49 -10.03
C TYR A 2 1.55 -8.18 -9.19
N VAL A 3 1.20 -9.20 -8.40
CA VAL A 3 2.14 -9.99 -7.59
C VAL A 3 3.16 -10.74 -8.47
N GLU A 4 2.72 -11.38 -9.54
CA GLU A 4 3.60 -12.11 -10.46
C GLU A 4 4.53 -11.15 -11.21
N ASP A 5 4.02 -9.98 -11.59
CA ASP A 5 4.78 -8.97 -12.31
C ASP A 5 5.88 -8.39 -11.40
N ILE A 6 5.56 -8.05 -10.14
CA ILE A 6 6.53 -7.58 -9.14
C ILE A 6 7.59 -8.65 -8.88
N LYS A 7 7.16 -9.92 -8.69
CA LYS A 7 8.08 -11.05 -8.47
C LYS A 7 9.06 -11.25 -9.63
N ALA A 8 8.63 -11.01 -10.87
CA ALA A 8 9.50 -11.10 -12.03
C ALA A 8 10.53 -9.96 -12.07
N ILE A 9 10.22 -8.79 -11.49
CA ILE A 9 11.13 -7.65 -11.44
C ILE A 9 12.18 -7.85 -10.33
N CYS A 10 11.76 -8.21 -9.11
CA CYS A 10 12.64 -8.28 -7.93
C CYS A 10 14.03 -8.91 -8.15
N PRO A 11 14.16 -10.13 -8.69
CA PRO A 11 15.47 -10.77 -8.89
C PRO A 11 16.27 -10.20 -10.07
N ASN A 12 15.66 -9.39 -10.94
CA ASN A 12 16.26 -8.88 -12.16
C ASN A 12 16.75 -7.42 -12.04
N THR A 13 16.77 -6.87 -10.82
CA THR A 13 17.30 -5.53 -10.57
C THR A 13 18.48 -5.56 -9.59
N ASN A 14 19.43 -4.65 -9.79
CA ASN A 14 20.59 -4.49 -8.90
C ASN A 14 20.40 -3.37 -7.87
N ILE A 15 19.16 -2.91 -7.66
CA ILE A 15 18.82 -1.82 -6.74
C ILE A 15 17.66 -2.26 -5.84
N PRO A 16 17.55 -1.73 -4.61
CA PRO A 16 16.44 -2.09 -3.72
C PRO A 16 15.08 -1.64 -4.28
N ILE A 17 14.08 -2.48 -4.12
CA ILE A 17 12.69 -2.21 -4.52
C ILE A 17 11.84 -1.94 -3.29
N LYS A 18 11.18 -0.78 -3.27
CA LYS A 18 10.22 -0.41 -2.24
C LYS A 18 8.80 -0.49 -2.76
N ALA A 19 7.94 -1.27 -2.12
CA ALA A 19 6.50 -1.24 -2.36
C ALA A 19 5.88 -0.12 -1.53
N LYS A 20 4.97 0.66 -2.12
CA LYS A 20 4.29 1.76 -1.43
C LYS A 20 2.80 1.79 -1.72
N GLU A 21 2.00 2.12 -0.71
CA GLU A 21 0.60 2.49 -0.91
C GLU A 21 0.48 3.96 -1.32
N THR A 22 -0.73 4.47 -1.44
CA THR A 22 -1.04 5.85 -1.83
C THR A 22 -1.94 6.60 -0.85
N GLY A 23 -2.55 5.96 0.15
CA GLY A 23 -3.38 6.64 1.15
C GLY A 23 -4.36 5.74 1.92
N ALA A 24 -4.43 4.45 1.57
CA ALA A 24 -5.34 3.46 2.15
C ALA A 24 -4.61 2.43 3.04
N GLY A 25 -3.27 2.46 3.12
CA GLY A 25 -2.50 1.59 4.01
C GLY A 25 -2.31 0.16 3.48
N ILE A 26 -1.27 -0.51 3.98
CA ILE A 26 -0.93 -1.89 3.61
C ILE A 26 -1.34 -2.83 4.73
N GLY A 27 -2.12 -3.86 4.39
CA GLY A 27 -2.52 -4.90 5.33
C GLY A 27 -1.41 -5.92 5.57
N MET A 28 -1.50 -6.64 6.69
CA MET A 28 -0.61 -7.74 7.06
C MET A 28 -0.44 -8.78 5.93
N GLU A 29 -1.54 -9.16 5.28
CA GLU A 29 -1.56 -10.19 4.25
C GLU A 29 -0.74 -9.77 3.03
N ASP A 30 -0.94 -8.53 2.58
CA ASP A 30 -0.23 -7.96 1.44
C ASP A 30 1.25 -7.78 1.75
N ALA A 31 1.59 -7.31 2.95
CA ALA A 31 2.97 -7.17 3.39
C ALA A 31 3.73 -8.50 3.37
N LYS A 32 3.13 -9.59 3.87
CA LYS A 32 3.72 -10.94 3.82
C LYS A 32 3.93 -11.43 2.38
N ILE A 33 3.01 -11.10 1.47
CA ILE A 33 3.15 -11.44 0.05
C ILE A 33 4.32 -10.66 -0.56
N LEU A 34 4.41 -9.35 -0.31
CA LEU A 34 5.46 -8.47 -0.83
C LEU A 34 6.85 -8.91 -0.35
N GLU A 35 7.02 -9.19 0.94
CA GLU A 35 8.27 -9.73 1.48
C GLU A 35 8.63 -11.07 0.80
N LYS A 36 7.66 -11.98 0.69
CA LYS A 36 7.88 -13.31 0.10
C LYS A 36 8.31 -13.26 -1.37
N ILE A 37 7.87 -12.27 -2.13
CA ILE A 37 8.23 -12.12 -3.55
C ILE A 37 9.52 -11.33 -3.78
N GLY A 38 10.15 -10.81 -2.72
CA GLY A 38 11.46 -10.17 -2.78
C GLY A 38 11.43 -8.64 -2.84
N VAL A 39 10.39 -8.00 -2.29
CA VAL A 39 10.42 -6.56 -2.02
C VAL A 39 11.35 -6.28 -0.84
N ASP A 40 12.18 -5.23 -0.95
CA ASP A 40 13.21 -4.92 0.04
C ASP A 40 12.74 -3.99 1.15
N ALA A 41 11.67 -3.21 0.92
CA ALA A 41 11.08 -2.31 1.91
C ALA A 41 9.61 -2.00 1.60
N ILE A 42 8.85 -1.63 2.62
CA ILE A 42 7.44 -1.23 2.52
C ILE A 42 7.30 0.24 2.94
N ASP A 43 6.41 0.99 2.29
CA ASP A 43 6.04 2.36 2.64
C ASP A 43 4.53 2.45 2.81
N ILE A 44 4.11 2.63 4.07
CA ILE A 44 2.75 2.36 4.56
C ILE A 44 1.69 3.20 3.89
N GLN A 45 1.88 4.52 3.82
CA GLN A 45 0.93 5.47 3.20
C GLN A 45 -0.53 5.18 3.61
N GLY A 46 -0.78 5.09 4.91
CA GLY A 46 -2.08 4.79 5.47
C GLY A 46 -3.04 5.98 5.54
N VAL A 47 -4.27 5.70 5.97
CA VAL A 47 -5.32 6.70 6.17
C VAL A 47 -4.91 7.69 7.27
N GLY A 48 -5.29 8.95 7.09
CA GLY A 48 -5.04 10.06 8.03
C GLY A 48 -4.30 11.24 7.40
N GLY A 49 -3.72 11.05 6.21
CA GLY A 49 -3.13 12.10 5.38
C GLY A 49 -3.99 12.41 4.15
N THR A 50 -3.35 12.51 2.99
CA THR A 50 -4.04 12.68 1.70
C THR A 50 -4.86 11.44 1.35
N SER A 51 -6.18 11.61 1.16
CA SER A 51 -7.03 10.57 0.59
C SER A 51 -7.09 10.70 -0.94
N TRP A 52 -6.63 9.69 -1.67
CA TRP A 52 -6.79 9.67 -3.12
C TRP A 52 -8.22 9.38 -3.57
N ALA A 53 -9.01 8.65 -2.76
CA ALA A 53 -10.45 8.54 -3.00
C ALA A 53 -11.10 9.92 -3.02
N ALA A 54 -10.75 10.79 -2.06
CA ALA A 54 -11.21 12.17 -2.03
C ALA A 54 -10.75 13.00 -3.23
N VAL A 55 -9.45 12.92 -3.59
CA VAL A 55 -8.92 13.63 -4.76
C VAL A 55 -9.68 13.24 -6.03
N GLU A 56 -9.89 11.96 -6.25
CA GLU A 56 -10.63 11.47 -7.43
C GLU A 56 -12.13 11.78 -7.34
N THR A 57 -12.70 11.92 -6.13
CA THR A 57 -14.08 12.41 -5.94
C THR A 57 -14.28 13.78 -6.56
N TYR A 58 -13.34 14.70 -6.34
CA TYR A 58 -13.39 16.04 -6.93
C TYR A 58 -13.23 16.05 -8.45
N ARG A 59 -12.66 14.99 -9.03
CA ARG A 59 -12.46 14.83 -10.47
C ARG A 59 -13.61 14.08 -11.15
N ALA A 60 -14.42 13.36 -10.38
CA ALA A 60 -15.49 12.53 -10.88
C ALA A 60 -16.73 13.35 -11.25
N GLU A 61 -17.45 12.89 -12.29
CA GLU A 61 -18.77 13.44 -12.64
C GLU A 61 -19.82 13.10 -11.57
N ASN A 62 -19.72 11.91 -10.96
CA ASN A 62 -20.54 11.48 -9.84
C ASN A 62 -19.65 11.26 -8.59
N PRO A 63 -19.85 12.05 -7.52
CA PRO A 63 -19.02 11.96 -6.31
C PRO A 63 -19.48 10.92 -5.29
N ASP A 64 -20.63 10.25 -5.47
CA ASP A 64 -21.26 9.43 -4.42
C ASP A 64 -20.36 8.32 -3.88
N LEU A 65 -19.69 7.57 -4.78
CA LEU A 65 -18.76 6.51 -4.38
C LEU A 65 -17.51 7.08 -3.70
N GLY A 66 -17.01 8.19 -4.21
CA GLY A 66 -15.84 8.85 -3.65
C GLY A 66 -16.09 9.39 -2.24
N ASN A 67 -17.28 9.97 -2.00
CA ASN A 67 -17.74 10.38 -0.68
C ASN A 67 -17.91 9.19 0.27
N LEU A 68 -18.42 8.05 -0.23
CA LEU A 68 -18.58 6.83 0.57
C LEU A 68 -17.23 6.24 0.99
N PHE A 69 -16.24 6.23 0.10
CA PHE A 69 -14.93 5.64 0.32
C PHE A 69 -13.86 6.68 0.72
N TRP A 70 -14.27 7.88 1.13
CA TRP A 70 -13.37 8.99 1.39
C TRP A 70 -12.24 8.63 2.36
N ASP A 71 -12.56 7.92 3.44
CA ASP A 71 -11.61 7.47 4.46
C ASP A 71 -11.43 5.94 4.45
N TRP A 72 -11.63 5.29 3.30
CA TRP A 72 -11.43 3.85 3.18
C TRP A 72 -9.96 3.47 3.34
N GLY A 73 -9.71 2.47 4.18
CA GLY A 73 -8.40 1.86 4.36
C GLY A 73 -8.02 1.65 5.83
N ILE A 74 -6.74 1.38 6.05
CA ILE A 74 -6.12 1.18 7.35
C ILE A 74 -5.37 2.46 7.72
N THR A 75 -5.62 2.97 8.92
CA THR A 75 -4.91 4.16 9.43
C THR A 75 -3.40 3.90 9.49
N THR A 76 -2.59 4.94 9.23
CA THR A 76 -1.12 4.81 9.21
C THR A 76 -0.59 4.11 10.46
N ALA A 77 -1.05 4.49 11.66
CA ALA A 77 -0.57 3.90 12.90
C ALA A 77 -0.87 2.38 13.00
N VAL A 78 -2.08 1.96 12.63
CA VAL A 78 -2.48 0.54 12.67
C VAL A 78 -1.72 -0.26 11.62
N SER A 79 -1.69 0.23 10.38
CA SER A 79 -0.98 -0.43 9.27
C SER A 79 0.52 -0.56 9.57
N THR A 80 1.16 0.47 10.13
CA THR A 80 2.56 0.38 10.55
C THR A 80 2.79 -0.75 11.57
N VAL A 81 1.96 -0.85 12.61
CA VAL A 81 2.10 -1.92 13.61
C VAL A 81 1.85 -3.30 12.97
N GLU A 82 0.80 -3.46 12.17
CA GLU A 82 0.49 -4.73 11.51
C GLU A 82 1.61 -5.22 10.60
N VAL A 83 2.21 -4.32 9.82
CA VAL A 83 3.30 -4.67 8.89
C VAL A 83 4.59 -4.98 9.64
N LEU A 84 4.93 -4.21 10.69
CA LEU A 84 6.10 -4.47 11.51
C LEU A 84 6.02 -5.82 12.25
N GLU A 85 4.84 -6.20 12.72
CA GLU A 85 4.64 -7.49 13.40
C GLU A 85 4.58 -8.69 12.43
N SER A 86 4.49 -8.44 11.13
CA SER A 86 4.26 -9.50 10.13
C SER A 86 5.39 -9.71 9.12
N THR A 87 6.34 -8.79 9.04
CA THR A 87 7.47 -8.84 8.09
C THR A 87 8.80 -8.54 8.78
N LYS A 88 9.91 -8.85 8.12
CA LYS A 88 11.28 -8.55 8.63
C LYS A 88 12.00 -7.48 7.82
N ILE A 89 11.38 -6.99 6.75
CA ILE A 89 11.91 -5.94 5.90
C ILE A 89 11.61 -4.55 6.48
N PRO A 90 12.43 -3.52 6.19
CA PRO A 90 12.16 -2.16 6.61
C PRO A 90 10.78 -1.64 6.20
N VAL A 91 10.17 -0.86 7.10
CA VAL A 91 8.87 -0.18 6.98
C VAL A 91 9.05 1.31 7.25
#